data_AF-A0A932G5L4-F1
#
_entry.id   AF-A0A932G5L4-F1
#
_cell.length_a   1.000
_cell.length_b   1.000
_cell.length_c   1.000
_cell.angle_alpha   90.00
_cell.angle_beta   90.00
_cell.angle_gamma   90.00
#
_symmetry.space_group_name_H-M   'P 1'
#
loop_
_entity.id
_entity.type
_entity.pdbx_description
1 polymer ?
#
loop_
_entity_poly.entity_id
_entity_poly.type
_entity_poly.pdbx_seq_one_letter_code
_entity_poly.pdbx_strand_id
1 'polypeptide(L)'
;MEKKRDVGVGAALVDHDDENESLVQDRSREERHAAPAEEKRHEPRPKRRKATNVRKLRLERMMSKAEMARRANLSVLTIDRIEKGYGCRMDTKRKILEALGLSLEDRVKVFGEDD
;
A
#
# COMPACT_ATOMS: atom_id res chain seq x y z
N MET A 1 28.61 36.03 -27.72
CA MET A 1 28.58 35.00 -26.66
C MET A 1 29.87 35.15 -25.86
N GLU A 2 29.84 36.04 -24.87
CA GLU A 2 31.01 36.39 -24.08
C GLU A 2 31.29 35.35 -22.98
N LYS A 3 32.55 34.90 -22.98
CA LYS A 3 33.22 34.10 -21.94
C LYS A 3 33.43 34.91 -20.67
N LYS A 4 33.12 34.34 -19.49
CA LYS A 4 33.86 34.47 -18.20
C LYS A 4 33.45 33.24 -17.36
N ARG A 5 34.22 32.16 -17.19
CA ARG A 5 35.51 31.92 -16.50
C ARG A 5 35.58 32.54 -15.10
N ASP A 6 35.38 31.67 -14.10
CA ASP A 6 35.81 31.74 -12.70
C ASP A 6 37.18 32.37 -12.49
N VAL A 7 37.38 33.04 -11.35
CA VAL A 7 38.36 32.71 -10.27
C VAL A 7 37.92 33.48 -9.00
N GLY A 8 37.77 32.79 -7.87
CA GLY A 8 37.47 33.40 -6.57
C GLY A 8 38.70 33.85 -5.78
N VAL A 9 38.50 34.51 -4.64
CA VAL A 9 39.40 34.57 -3.46
C VAL A 9 38.54 35.03 -2.26
N GLY A 10 38.63 34.32 -1.13
CA GLY A 10 37.99 34.72 0.12
C GLY A 10 38.85 35.65 0.99
N ALA A 11 38.21 36.33 1.94
CA ALA A 11 38.77 36.88 3.18
C ALA A 11 37.56 37.27 4.08
N ALA A 12 37.37 36.64 5.23
CA ALA A 12 37.85 37.06 6.56
C ALA A 12 37.08 38.30 7.09
N LEU A 13 36.21 38.09 8.08
CA LEU A 13 36.39 38.40 9.53
C LEU A 13 35.69 39.73 9.88
N VAL A 14 34.51 39.67 10.50
CA VAL A 14 34.15 40.06 11.90
C VAL A 14 34.39 41.54 12.27
N ASP A 15 33.32 42.22 12.69
CA ASP A 15 33.18 43.09 13.87
C ASP A 15 31.69 43.58 13.89
N HIS A 16 30.85 43.03 14.76
CA HIS A 16 30.48 43.49 16.12
C HIS A 16 29.57 44.74 16.15
N ASP A 17 28.32 44.47 16.57
CA ASP A 17 27.35 45.30 17.33
C ASP A 17 26.75 46.57 16.69
N ASP A 18 25.44 46.57 16.44
CA ASP A 18 24.42 46.99 17.42
C ASP A 18 23.01 46.84 16.77
N GLU A 19 22.15 46.07 17.42
CA GLU A 19 20.84 45.61 16.93
C GLU A 19 19.81 46.75 16.83
N ASN A 20 19.22 46.93 15.64
CA ASN A 20 18.03 47.77 15.44
C ASN A 20 16.77 46.90 15.46
N GLU A 21 15.92 47.18 16.45
CA GLU A 21 14.64 46.56 16.78
C GLU A 21 13.66 46.50 15.60
N SER A 22 13.12 45.32 15.28
CA SER A 22 11.66 45.12 15.14
C SER A 22 11.26 43.67 14.83
N LEU A 23 10.42 43.16 15.74
CA LEU A 23 9.25 42.33 15.46
C LEU A 23 9.46 40.94 14.83
N VAL A 24 9.48 39.89 15.66
CA VAL A 24 8.61 38.70 15.50
C VAL A 24 8.61 37.79 16.75
N GLN A 25 7.52 37.90 17.50
CA GLN A 25 6.76 36.82 18.17
C GLN A 25 7.47 35.53 18.64
N ASP A 26 7.65 35.46 19.96
CA ASP A 26 7.26 34.37 20.86
C ASP A 26 7.52 32.92 20.40
N ARG A 27 8.62 32.34 20.90
CA ARG A 27 8.82 30.89 20.99
C ARG A 27 9.51 30.52 22.30
N SER A 28 8.81 30.70 23.42
CA SER A 28 9.16 30.00 24.66
C SER A 28 9.00 28.49 24.43
N ARG A 29 10.16 27.85 24.34
CA ARG A 29 10.39 26.41 24.38
C ARG A 29 10.08 25.87 25.78
N GLU A 30 9.79 24.57 25.82
CA GLU A 30 9.65 23.69 27.00
C GLU A 30 8.21 23.70 27.57
N GLU A 31 7.49 22.60 27.71
CA GLU A 31 7.90 21.21 27.85
C GLU A 31 6.64 20.30 27.86
N ARG A 32 6.85 19.01 27.54
CA ARG A 32 6.07 17.82 27.95
C ARG A 32 4.86 17.37 27.12
N HIS A 33 5.14 16.24 26.46
CA HIS A 33 4.25 15.18 26.03
C HIS A 33 3.05 14.95 26.96
N ALA A 34 1.85 15.00 26.39
CA ALA A 34 0.76 14.09 26.70
C ALA A 34 -0.27 14.13 25.56
N ALA A 35 -0.15 13.19 24.63
CA ALA A 35 -1.28 12.83 23.77
C ALA A 35 -2.34 12.12 24.64
N PRO A 36 -3.62 12.42 24.43
CA PRO A 36 -4.60 11.35 24.47
C PRO A 36 -5.45 11.43 23.19
N ALA A 37 -4.84 11.12 22.05
CA ALA A 37 -5.60 10.68 20.89
C ALA A 37 -5.95 9.20 21.11
N GLU A 38 -6.86 8.95 22.05
CA GLU A 38 -7.51 7.64 22.19
C GLU A 38 -8.61 7.50 21.11
N GLU A 39 -8.25 7.74 19.85
CA GLU A 39 -9.07 7.32 18.73
C GLU A 39 -8.84 5.81 18.58
N LYS A 40 -9.75 5.04 19.18
CA LYS A 40 -9.76 3.58 19.15
C LYS A 40 -9.48 3.11 17.73
N ARG A 41 -8.24 2.65 17.50
CA ARG A 41 -7.85 1.93 16.28
C ARG A 41 -8.87 0.83 16.12
N HIS A 42 -9.75 0.95 15.12
CA HIS A 42 -10.71 -0.10 14.84
C HIS A 42 -9.92 -1.29 14.31
N GLU A 43 -9.46 -2.16 15.21
CA GLU A 43 -8.92 -3.46 14.83
C GLU A 43 -10.09 -4.23 14.20
N PRO A 44 -10.07 -4.47 12.88
CA PRO A 44 -11.15 -5.21 12.27
C PRO A 44 -11.10 -6.62 12.84
N ARG A 45 -12.14 -6.99 13.59
CA ARG A 45 -12.30 -8.36 14.10
C ARG A 45 -12.11 -9.32 12.92
N PRO A 46 -11.30 -10.39 13.06
CA PRO A 46 -11.08 -11.31 11.97
C PRO A 46 -12.41 -11.95 11.58
N LYS A 47 -13.02 -11.45 10.49
CA LYS A 47 -14.20 -12.08 9.90
C LYS A 47 -13.81 -13.52 9.58
N ARG A 48 -14.62 -14.49 10.01
CA ARG A 48 -14.42 -15.92 9.70
C ARG A 48 -14.17 -16.02 8.19
N ARG A 49 -12.96 -16.46 7.81
CA ARG A 49 -12.58 -16.53 6.39
C ARG A 49 -13.38 -17.65 5.76
N LYS A 50 -14.05 -17.36 4.64
CA LYS A 50 -14.86 -18.33 3.91
C LYS A 50 -13.93 -19.28 3.16
N ALA A 51 -14.21 -20.58 3.20
CA ALA A 51 -13.43 -21.54 2.43
C ALA A 51 -13.73 -21.35 0.93
N THR A 52 -12.71 -21.06 0.13
CA THR A 52 -12.84 -20.94 -1.33
C THR A 52 -12.23 -22.17 -2.00
N ASN A 53 -12.79 -22.58 -3.14
CA ASN A 53 -12.28 -23.72 -3.92
C ASN A 53 -11.13 -23.33 -4.86
N VAL A 54 -10.73 -22.05 -4.89
CA VAL A 54 -9.70 -21.51 -5.77
C VAL A 54 -8.38 -22.28 -5.65
N ARG A 55 -7.93 -22.58 -4.42
CA ARG A 55 -6.69 -23.35 -4.21
C ARG A 55 -6.82 -24.77 -4.77
N LYS A 56 -7.95 -25.43 -4.56
CA LYS A 56 -8.21 -26.79 -5.05
C LYS A 56 -8.18 -26.82 -6.57
N LEU A 57 -8.95 -25.94 -7.22
CA LEU A 57 -9.04 -25.81 -8.67
C LEU A 57 -7.70 -25.43 -9.32
N ARG A 58 -6.87 -24.66 -8.61
CA ARG A 58 -5.51 -24.35 -9.08
C ARG A 58 -4.63 -25.62 -9.12
N LEU A 59 -4.67 -26.42 -8.05
CA LEU A 59 -3.87 -27.63 -7.93
C LEU A 59 -4.33 -28.73 -8.90
N GLU A 60 -5.64 -28.89 -9.09
CA GLU A 60 -6.22 -29.81 -10.08
C GLU A 60 -5.72 -29.53 -11.50
N ARG A 61 -5.45 -28.26 -11.82
CA ARG A 61 -4.90 -27.83 -13.11
C ARG A 61 -3.37 -27.73 -13.13
N MET A 62 -2.70 -28.26 -12.11
CA MET A 62 -1.23 -28.26 -11.96
C MET A 62 -0.59 -26.85 -12.05
N MET A 63 -1.34 -25.80 -11.69
CA MET A 63 -0.83 -24.43 -11.77
C MET A 63 -0.14 -23.99 -10.48
N SER A 64 0.99 -23.30 -10.58
CA SER A 64 1.59 -22.63 -9.41
C SER A 64 0.83 -21.33 -9.06
N LYS A 65 0.98 -20.81 -7.83
CA LYS A 65 0.38 -19.51 -7.46
C LYS A 65 0.81 -18.39 -8.40
N ALA A 66 2.09 -18.37 -8.76
CA ALA A 66 2.66 -17.36 -9.65
C ALA A 66 2.12 -17.49 -11.07
N GLU A 67 1.91 -18.71 -11.55
CA GLU A 67 1.33 -18.95 -12.87
C GLU A 67 -0.12 -18.50 -12.96
N MET A 68 -0.96 -18.88 -11.99
CA MET A 68 -2.34 -18.40 -11.92
C MET A 68 -2.40 -16.87 -11.87
N ALA A 69 -1.53 -16.25 -11.07
CA ALA A 69 -1.46 -14.80 -10.96
C ALA A 69 -1.14 -14.14 -12.32
N ARG A 70 -0.19 -14.70 -13.08
CA ARG A 70 0.13 -14.22 -14.44
C ARG A 70 -1.05 -14.39 -15.40
N ARG A 71 -1.72 -15.55 -15.40
CA ARG A 71 -2.88 -15.81 -16.27
C ARG A 71 -4.06 -14.88 -15.97
N ALA A 72 -4.31 -14.62 -14.68
CA ALA A 72 -5.39 -13.72 -14.24
C ALA A 72 -5.02 -12.23 -14.30
N ASN A 73 -3.78 -11.89 -14.66
CA ASN A 73 -3.25 -10.53 -14.59
C ASN A 73 -3.41 -9.91 -13.18
N LEU A 74 -3.04 -10.66 -12.15
CA LEU A 74 -3.12 -10.27 -10.74
C LEU A 74 -1.76 -10.43 -10.05
N SER A 75 -1.60 -9.82 -8.88
CA SER A 75 -0.45 -10.07 -8.04
C SER A 75 -0.54 -11.45 -7.36
N VAL A 76 0.61 -12.08 -7.09
CA VAL A 76 0.68 -13.34 -6.34
C VAL A 76 0.07 -13.20 -4.94
N LEU A 77 0.26 -12.03 -4.31
CA LEU A 77 -0.33 -11.71 -3.00
C LEU A 77 -1.86 -11.68 -3.05
N THR A 78 -2.45 -11.18 -4.14
CA THR A 78 -3.89 -11.17 -4.34
C THR A 78 -4.44 -12.58 -4.42
N ILE A 79 -3.81 -13.47 -5.19
CA ILE A 79 -4.20 -14.89 -5.27
C ILE A 79 -4.06 -15.55 -3.89
N ASP A 80 -2.97 -15.33 -3.18
CA ASP A 80 -2.74 -15.90 -1.85
C ASP A 80 -3.82 -15.47 -0.83
N ARG A 81 -4.26 -14.21 -0.87
CA ARG A 81 -5.39 -13.74 -0.07
C ARG A 81 -6.70 -14.43 -0.46
N ILE A 82 -6.99 -14.57 -1.75
CA ILE A 82 -8.24 -15.19 -2.19
C ILE A 82 -8.30 -16.67 -1.83
N GLU A 83 -7.18 -17.40 -1.94
CA GLU A 83 -7.07 -18.78 -1.47
C GLU A 83 -7.24 -18.92 0.05
N LYS A 84 -6.85 -17.89 0.81
CA LYS A 84 -7.05 -17.83 2.26
C LYS A 84 -8.49 -17.44 2.65
N GLY A 85 -9.38 -17.20 1.69
CA GLY A 85 -10.79 -16.88 1.96
C GLY A 85 -11.08 -15.41 2.17
N TYR A 86 -10.19 -14.52 1.72
CA TYR A 86 -10.49 -13.10 1.69
C TYR A 86 -11.35 -12.77 0.46
N GLY A 87 -12.40 -12.00 0.66
CA GLY A 87 -13.25 -11.50 -0.44
C GLY A 87 -12.47 -10.65 -1.44
N CYS A 88 -12.97 -10.59 -2.67
CA CYS A 88 -12.40 -9.82 -3.76
C CYS A 88 -13.50 -9.14 -4.60
N ARG A 89 -13.10 -8.19 -5.45
CA ARG A 89 -14.03 -7.47 -6.33
C ARG A 89 -14.52 -8.38 -7.48
N MET A 90 -15.67 -8.05 -8.05
CA MET A 90 -16.25 -8.80 -9.18
C MET A 90 -15.31 -8.91 -10.39
N ASP A 91 -14.56 -7.84 -10.69
CA ASP A 91 -13.52 -7.86 -11.73
C ASP A 91 -12.45 -8.93 -11.48
N THR A 92 -12.00 -9.05 -10.22
CA THR A 92 -11.03 -10.06 -9.81
C THR A 92 -11.60 -11.48 -9.92
N LYS A 93 -12.88 -11.66 -9.57
CA LYS A 93 -13.58 -12.95 -9.72
C LYS A 93 -13.63 -13.38 -11.19
N ARG A 94 -13.99 -12.46 -12.09
CA ARG A 94 -14.00 -12.70 -13.54
C ARG A 94 -12.63 -13.13 -14.04
N LYS A 95 -11.58 -12.38 -13.73
CA LYS A 95 -10.19 -12.70 -14.11
C LYS A 95 -9.74 -14.08 -13.64
N ILE A 96 -10.14 -14.48 -12.44
CA ILE A 96 -9.82 -15.81 -11.89
C ILE A 96 -10.59 -16.92 -12.62
N LEU A 97 -11.87 -16.70 -12.94
CA LEU A 97 -12.67 -17.65 -13.72
C LEU A 97 -12.08 -17.84 -15.12
N GLU A 98 -11.72 -16.75 -15.80
CA GLU A 98 -11.06 -16.78 -17.11
C GLU A 98 -9.71 -17.51 -17.05
N ALA A 99 -8.88 -17.24 -16.03
CA ALA A 99 -7.60 -17.92 -15.84
C ALA A 99 -7.75 -19.43 -15.56
N LEU A 100 -8.88 -19.84 -15.00
CA LEU A 100 -9.27 -21.23 -14.81
C LEU A 100 -9.93 -21.82 -16.07
N GLY A 101 -10.30 -21.01 -17.07
CA GLY A 101 -11.09 -21.46 -18.22
C GLY A 101 -12.50 -21.90 -17.84
N LEU A 102 -13.12 -21.20 -16.88
CA LEU A 102 -14.48 -21.43 -16.40
C LEU A 102 -15.40 -20.28 -16.82
N SER A 103 -16.70 -20.55 -16.85
CA SER A 103 -17.70 -19.52 -17.19
C SER A 103 -18.06 -18.68 -15.96
N LEU A 104 -18.85 -17.62 -16.15
CA LEU A 104 -19.37 -16.80 -15.04
C LEU A 104 -20.37 -17.56 -14.16
N GLU A 105 -21.01 -18.60 -14.69
CA GLU A 105 -21.97 -19.45 -13.97
C GLU A 105 -21.27 -20.32 -12.92
N ASP A 106 -20.02 -20.70 -13.19
CA ASP A 106 -19.18 -21.45 -12.25
C ASP A 106 -18.72 -20.63 -11.04
N ARG A 107 -19.09 -19.34 -10.93
CA ARG A 107 -18.70 -18.47 -9.80
C ARG A 107 -18.98 -19.12 -8.45
N VAL A 108 -20.18 -19.69 -8.30
CA VAL A 108 -20.61 -20.33 -7.04
C VAL A 108 -19.74 -21.54 -6.72
N LYS A 109 -19.33 -22.32 -7.73
CA LYS A 109 -18.42 -23.46 -7.56
C LYS A 109 -17.02 -23.02 -7.13
N VAL A 110 -16.53 -21.88 -7.62
CA VAL A 110 -15.18 -21.38 -7.32
C VAL A 110 -15.10 -20.64 -5.98
N PHE A 111 -16.07 -19.77 -5.69
CA PHE A 111 -16.04 -18.85 -4.55
C PHE A 111 -17.05 -19.18 -3.44
N GLY A 112 -18.04 -20.04 -3.69
CA GLY A 112 -19.15 -20.33 -2.77
C GLY A 112 -20.40 -19.47 -3.06
N GLU A 113 -21.53 -19.82 -2.45
CA GLU A 113 -22.82 -19.13 -2.62
C GLU A 113 -22.82 -17.72 -1.99
N ASP A 114 -22.09 -17.54 -0.89
CA ASP A 114 -22.09 -16.30 -0.11
C ASP A 114 -21.11 -15.23 -0.62
N ASP A 115 -20.57 -15.37 -1.83
CA ASP A 115 -19.50 -14.51 -2.39
C ASP A 115 -19.89 -13.79 -3.69
#